data_AF-A0A1D6NQY7-F1
#
_entry.id   AF-A0A1D6NQY7-F1
#
_cell.length_a   1.000
_cell.length_b   1.000
_cell.length_c   1.000
_cell.angle_alpha   90.00
_cell.angle_beta   90.00
_cell.angle_gamma   90.00
#
_symmetry.space_group_name_H-M   'P 1'
#
loop_
_entity.id
_entity.type
_entity.pdbx_description
1 polymer ?
#
loop_
_entity_poly.entity_id
_entity_poly.type
_entity_poly.pdbx_seq_one_letter_code
_entity_poly.pdbx_strand_id
1 'polypeptide(L)'
;MLCQSEADYQDKLLACGAIIVAQLRVKVLEETQFTCSAGIAHNKMLAKLVSGMYKPAQQTVVPSSSVQDLLASLPVKKMKQLGGKLGSSLQDDLGVETIGDLLSFTEEKLQEQYGVNTGFDHIIYLPTTI
;
A
#
# COMPACT_ATOMS: atom_id res chain seq x y z
N MET A 1 4.26 8.80 -24.56
CA MET A 1 5.72 8.54 -24.60
C MET A 1 6.45 9.10 -23.38
N LEU A 2 6.06 10.26 -22.80
CA LEU A 2 6.72 10.84 -21.62
C LEU A 2 6.44 10.12 -20.28
N CYS A 3 5.27 9.51 -20.06
CA CYS A 3 5.00 8.80 -18.78
C CYS A 3 5.81 7.53 -18.57
N GLN A 4 6.25 6.86 -19.65
CA GLN A 4 7.03 5.62 -19.51
C GLN A 4 8.43 5.90 -18.95
N SER A 5 9.07 7.01 -19.35
CA SER A 5 10.42 7.33 -18.85
C SER A 5 10.45 7.66 -17.35
N GLU A 6 9.38 8.27 -16.83
CA GLU A 6 9.28 8.64 -15.41
C GLU A 6 8.96 7.42 -14.54
N ALA A 7 8.00 6.58 -14.96
CA ALA A 7 7.71 5.31 -14.28
C ALA A 7 8.95 4.40 -14.27
N ASP A 8 9.67 4.32 -15.38
CA ASP A 8 10.93 3.57 -15.47
C ASP A 8 12.02 4.13 -14.53
N TYR A 9 12.05 5.45 -14.31
CA TYR A 9 12.99 6.07 -13.37
C TYR A 9 12.61 5.75 -11.92
N GLN A 10 11.33 5.87 -11.57
CA GLN A 10 10.81 5.54 -10.24
C GLN A 10 11.04 4.06 -9.89
N ASP A 11 10.82 3.15 -10.83
CA ASP A 11 11.05 1.72 -10.63
C ASP A 11 12.56 1.38 -10.47
N LYS A 12 13.45 2.13 -11.13
CA LYS A 12 14.91 2.03 -10.87
C LYS A 12 15.26 2.45 -9.44
N LEU A 13 14.63 3.52 -8.93
CA LEU A 13 14.83 3.94 -7.54
C LEU A 13 14.33 2.87 -6.55
N LEU A 14 13.20 2.23 -6.83
CA LEU A 14 12.72 1.09 -6.03
C LEU A 14 13.71 -0.07 -6.05
N ALA A 15 14.32 -0.38 -7.20
CA ALA A 15 15.33 -1.43 -7.32
C ALA A 15 16.57 -1.12 -6.46
N CYS A 16 17.06 0.14 -6.50
CA CYS A 16 18.14 0.60 -5.62
C CYS A 16 17.75 0.45 -4.13
N GLY A 17 16.54 0.86 -3.77
CA GLY A 17 16.00 0.70 -2.42
C GLY A 17 15.93 -0.77 -1.98
N ALA A 18 15.55 -1.67 -2.88
CA ALA A 18 15.49 -3.11 -2.62
C ALA A 18 16.89 -3.69 -2.30
N ILE A 19 17.94 -3.24 -2.99
CA ILE A 19 19.32 -3.64 -2.71
C ILE A 19 19.75 -3.17 -1.32
N ILE A 20 19.49 -1.91 -0.99
CA ILE A 20 19.83 -1.33 0.33
C ILE A 20 19.10 -2.09 1.44
N VAL A 21 17.80 -2.37 1.26
CA VAL A 21 17.00 -3.11 2.24
C VAL A 21 17.51 -4.55 2.40
N ALA A 22 17.91 -5.22 1.31
CA ALA A 22 18.48 -6.57 1.40
C ALA A 22 19.75 -6.58 2.27
N GLN A 23 20.65 -5.62 2.04
CA GLN A 23 21.87 -5.46 2.86
C GLN A 23 21.54 -5.17 4.32
N LEU A 24 20.56 -4.30 4.58
CA LEU A 24 20.13 -3.98 5.95
C LEU A 24 19.56 -5.20 6.67
N ARG A 25 18.75 -6.01 6.00
CA ARG A 25 18.18 -7.25 6.57
C ARG A 25 19.25 -8.27 6.92
N VAL A 26 20.29 -8.39 6.09
CA VAL A 26 21.48 -9.21 6.39
C VAL A 26 22.18 -8.71 7.64
N LYS A 27 22.46 -7.40 7.74
CA LYS A 27 23.10 -6.82 8.93
C LYS A 27 22.29 -7.03 10.20
N VAL A 28 20.97 -6.86 10.15
CA VAL A 28 20.08 -7.14 11.29
C VAL A 28 20.21 -8.61 11.72
N LEU A 29 20.21 -9.54 10.77
CA LEU A 29 20.41 -10.96 11.07
C LEU A 29 21.77 -11.23 11.70
N GLU A 30 22.85 -10.68 11.14
CA GLU A 30 24.22 -10.86 11.64
C GLU A 30 24.39 -10.32 13.07
N GLU A 31 23.92 -9.08 13.32
CA GLU A 31 24.12 -8.38 14.59
C GLU A 31 23.17 -8.86 15.70
N THR A 32 21.96 -9.31 15.35
CA THR A 32 20.90 -9.58 16.34
C THR A 32 20.40 -11.01 16.35
N GLN A 33 20.76 -11.82 15.34
CA GLN A 33 20.20 -13.16 15.10
C GLN A 33 18.69 -13.17 14.86
N PHE A 34 18.07 -12.02 14.63
CA PHE A 34 16.66 -11.91 14.27
C PHE A 34 16.48 -11.74 12.76
N THR A 35 15.53 -12.48 12.20
CA THR A 35 15.08 -12.24 10.83
C THR A 35 14.00 -11.16 10.80
N CYS A 36 13.97 -10.39 9.72
CA CYS A 36 12.91 -9.41 9.48
C CYS A 36 12.40 -9.49 8.04
N SER A 37 11.16 -9.03 7.85
CA SER A 37 10.57 -8.81 6.54
C SER A 37 10.45 -7.32 6.27
N ALA A 38 10.47 -6.93 4.99
CA ALA A 38 10.44 -5.53 4.60
C ALA A 38 9.56 -5.29 3.37
N GLY A 39 9.08 -4.06 3.24
CA GLY A 39 8.32 -3.61 2.07
C GLY A 39 8.94 -2.34 1.51
N ILE A 40 9.05 -2.26 0.19
CA ILE A 40 9.65 -1.16 -0.55
C ILE A 40 8.61 -0.63 -1.54
N ALA A 41 8.23 0.64 -1.40
CA ALA A 41 7.24 1.31 -2.23
C ALA A 41 7.45 2.84 -2.17
N HIS A 42 6.77 3.58 -3.05
CA HIS A 42 6.85 5.05 -3.11
C HIS A 42 6.14 5.78 -1.96
N ASN A 43 5.42 5.08 -1.10
CA ASN A 43 4.85 5.68 0.11
C ASN A 43 4.83 4.70 1.30
N LYS A 44 4.74 5.27 2.51
CA LYS A 44 4.79 4.52 3.77
C LYS A 44 3.61 3.55 3.93
N MET A 45 2.44 3.87 3.38
CA MET A 45 1.26 3.02 3.49
C MET A 45 1.46 1.73 2.70
N LEU A 46 1.82 1.84 1.43
CA LEU A 46 2.11 0.70 0.56
C LEU A 46 3.29 -0.11 1.09
N ALA A 47 4.38 0.55 1.51
CA ALA A 47 5.53 -0.14 2.11
C ALA A 47 5.12 -0.97 3.34
N LYS A 48 4.28 -0.40 4.23
CA LYS A 48 3.78 -1.11 5.41
C LYS A 48 2.85 -2.27 5.05
N LEU A 49 2.00 -2.10 4.03
CA LEU A 49 1.13 -3.16 3.53
C LEU A 49 1.97 -4.35 3.04
N VAL A 50 2.88 -4.09 2.12
CA VAL A 50 3.60 -5.16 1.38
C VAL A 50 4.68 -5.82 2.22
N SER A 51 5.21 -5.13 3.24
CA SER A 51 6.09 -5.73 4.27
C SER A 51 5.45 -6.90 5.02
N GLY A 52 4.11 -6.99 5.03
CA GLY A 52 3.36 -8.05 5.69
C GLY A 52 2.93 -9.19 4.79
N MET A 53 2.97 -9.04 3.45
CA MET A 53 2.31 -9.95 2.52
C MET A 53 3.03 -11.31 2.40
N TYR A 54 4.36 -11.30 2.31
CA TYR A 54 5.16 -12.51 2.06
C TYR A 54 6.03 -12.89 3.26
N LYS A 55 5.53 -12.69 4.48
CA LYS A 55 6.22 -13.15 5.69
C LYS A 55 6.29 -14.69 5.75
N PRO A 56 7.30 -15.27 6.42
CA PRO A 56 8.41 -14.63 7.13
C PRO A 56 9.64 -14.37 6.24
N ALA A 57 10.58 -13.54 6.72
CA ALA A 57 11.93 -13.34 6.17
C ALA A 57 12.04 -13.03 4.66
N GLN A 58 11.00 -12.44 4.05
CA GLN A 58 11.07 -11.88 2.68
C GLN A 58 11.06 -10.35 2.67
N GLN A 59 11.48 -9.78 1.53
CA GLN A 59 11.20 -8.39 1.20
C GLN A 59 10.34 -8.31 -0.05
N THR A 60 9.42 -7.34 -0.09
CA THR A 60 8.47 -7.16 -1.20
C THR A 60 8.63 -5.77 -1.78
N VAL A 61 8.79 -5.67 -3.10
CA VAL A 61 8.83 -4.41 -3.84
C VAL A 61 7.53 -4.30 -4.61
N VAL A 62 6.93 -3.10 -4.66
CA VAL A 62 5.75 -2.84 -5.50
C VAL A 62 6.09 -1.75 -6.51
N PRO A 63 6.31 -2.12 -7.79
CA PRO A 63 6.45 -1.18 -8.89
C PRO A 63 5.21 -0.29 -9.03
N SER A 64 5.38 0.93 -9.55
CA SER A 64 4.26 1.87 -9.71
C SER A 64 3.15 1.30 -10.59
N SER A 65 3.52 0.55 -11.62
CA SER A 65 2.60 -0.14 -12.54
C SER A 65 1.75 -1.23 -11.87
N SER A 66 2.22 -1.81 -10.75
CA SER A 66 1.52 -2.89 -10.05
C SER A 66 0.61 -2.41 -8.93
N VAL A 67 0.63 -1.11 -8.60
CA VAL A 67 -0.14 -0.56 -7.46
C VAL A 67 -1.64 -0.71 -7.67
N GLN A 68 -2.13 -0.43 -8.88
CA GLN A 68 -3.56 -0.49 -9.17
C GLN A 68 -4.10 -1.92 -9.01
N ASP A 69 -3.44 -2.90 -9.63
CA ASP A 69 -3.83 -4.32 -9.54
C ASP A 69 -3.74 -4.86 -8.10
N LEU A 70 -2.71 -4.45 -7.37
CA LEU A 70 -2.55 -4.79 -5.96
C LEU A 70 -3.72 -4.26 -5.11
N LEU A 71 -4.08 -2.99 -5.29
CA LEU A 71 -5.15 -2.37 -4.52
C LEU A 71 -6.52 -2.90 -4.92
N ALA A 72 -6.78 -3.12 -6.21
CA ALA A 72 -8.08 -3.57 -6.69
C ALA A 72 -8.59 -4.84 -5.97
N SER A 73 -7.68 -5.79 -5.71
CA SER A 73 -8.02 -7.06 -5.05
C SER A 73 -7.86 -7.06 -3.54
N LEU A 74 -7.35 -5.97 -2.94
CA LEU A 74 -6.99 -5.94 -1.53
C LEU A 74 -8.24 -5.79 -0.64
N PRO A 75 -8.47 -6.69 0.35
CA PRO A 75 -9.58 -6.52 1.28
C PRO A 75 -9.48 -5.20 2.05
N VAL A 76 -10.59 -4.47 2.17
CA VAL A 76 -10.62 -3.11 2.74
C VAL A 76 -9.99 -3.04 4.13
N LYS A 77 -10.23 -4.07 4.96
CA LYS A 77 -9.70 -4.16 6.34
C LYS A 77 -8.21 -4.48 6.43
N LYS A 78 -7.56 -4.86 5.32
CA LYS A 78 -6.09 -5.03 5.26
C LYS A 78 -5.36 -3.70 5.10
N MET A 79 -6.07 -2.65 4.65
CA MET A 79 -5.48 -1.32 4.60
C MET A 79 -5.27 -0.73 5.98
N LYS A 80 -4.16 -0.01 6.12
CA LYS A 80 -3.86 0.75 7.33
C LYS A 80 -5.01 1.73 7.59
N GLN A 81 -5.42 1.89 8.84
CA GLN A 81 -6.55 2.73 9.31
C GLN A 81 -7.95 2.15 9.06
N LEU A 82 -8.10 1.18 8.15
CA LEU A 82 -9.39 0.54 7.86
C LEU A 82 -9.58 -0.81 8.54
N GLY A 83 -8.60 -1.31 9.31
CA GLY A 83 -8.74 -2.59 10.03
C GLY A 83 -9.76 -2.59 11.19
N GLY A 84 -10.26 -1.42 11.59
CA GLY A 84 -11.13 -1.25 12.76
C GLY A 84 -12.62 -1.07 12.43
N LYS A 85 -13.29 -0.26 13.25
CA LYS A 85 -14.72 0.05 13.10
C LYS A 85 -15.04 0.67 11.74
N LEU A 86 -14.21 1.62 11.28
CA LEU A 86 -14.43 2.31 10.01
C LEU A 86 -14.52 1.35 8.82
N GLY A 87 -13.56 0.42 8.68
CA GLY A 87 -13.63 -0.56 7.60
C GLY A 87 -14.71 -1.62 7.78
N SER A 88 -15.24 -1.81 9.00
CA SER A 88 -16.42 -2.65 9.20
C SER A 88 -17.69 -1.92 8.75
N SER A 89 -17.81 -0.62 9.07
CA SER A 89 -18.87 0.25 8.56
C SER A 89 -18.90 0.31 7.03
N LEU A 90 -17.73 0.43 6.38
CA LEU A 90 -17.64 0.40 4.92
C LEU A 90 -18.19 -0.92 4.33
N GLN A 91 -17.93 -2.05 5.00
CA GLN A 91 -18.48 -3.34 4.59
C GLN A 91 -19.99 -3.40 4.81
N ASP A 92 -20.46 -3.02 5.99
CA ASP A 92 -21.85 -3.17 6.42
C ASP A 92 -22.79 -2.17 5.72
N ASP A 93 -22.37 -0.91 5.57
CA ASP A 93 -23.21 0.18 5.06
C ASP A 93 -23.16 0.29 3.53
N LEU A 94 -21.97 0.06 2.94
CA LEU A 94 -21.71 0.30 1.52
C LEU A 94 -21.38 -0.96 0.72
N GLY A 95 -21.30 -2.13 1.36
CA GLY A 95 -20.94 -3.38 0.68
C GLY A 95 -19.50 -3.39 0.14
N VAL A 96 -18.62 -2.56 0.68
CA VAL A 96 -17.22 -2.44 0.22
C VAL A 96 -16.40 -3.58 0.78
N GLU A 97 -16.06 -4.57 -0.04
CA GLU A 97 -15.22 -5.69 0.39
C GLU A 97 -13.72 -5.42 0.14
N THR A 98 -13.41 -4.77 -0.97
CA THR A 98 -12.06 -4.50 -1.46
C THR A 98 -11.76 -3.02 -1.59
N ILE A 99 -10.48 -2.66 -1.75
CA ILE A 99 -10.09 -1.29 -2.08
C ILE A 99 -10.52 -0.92 -3.50
N GLY A 100 -10.61 -1.89 -4.43
CA GLY A 100 -11.24 -1.66 -5.73
C GLY A 100 -12.69 -1.16 -5.59
N ASP A 101 -13.47 -1.78 -4.71
CA ASP A 101 -14.84 -1.35 -4.43
C ASP A 101 -14.87 0.05 -3.83
N LEU A 102 -13.99 0.33 -2.86
CA LEU A 102 -13.89 1.64 -2.22
C LEU A 102 -13.58 2.76 -3.22
N LEU A 103 -12.67 2.49 -4.16
CA LEU A 103 -12.26 3.44 -5.20
C LEU A 103 -13.36 3.72 -6.25
N SER A 104 -14.46 2.94 -6.25
CA SER A 104 -15.63 3.22 -7.10
C SER A 104 -16.53 4.33 -6.53
N PHE A 105 -16.34 4.72 -5.27
CA PHE A 105 -17.07 5.81 -4.63
C PHE A 105 -16.31 7.13 -4.79
N THR A 106 -17.03 8.23 -4.98
CA THR A 106 -16.41 9.55 -4.98
C THR A 106 -16.04 9.97 -3.56
N GLU A 107 -15.04 10.84 -3.45
CA GLU A 107 -14.60 11.39 -2.16
C GLU A 107 -15.76 12.12 -1.45
N GLU A 108 -16.53 12.92 -2.19
CA GLU A 108 -17.67 13.67 -1.64
C GLU A 108 -18.70 12.73 -1.02
N LYS A 109 -19.02 11.62 -1.70
CA LYS A 109 -19.98 10.63 -1.20
C LYS A 109 -19.50 9.96 0.08
N LEU A 110 -18.20 9.67 0.17
CA LEU A 110 -17.61 9.09 1.38
C LEU A 110 -17.57 10.10 2.53
N GLN A 111 -17.27 11.38 2.23
CA GLN A 111 -17.27 12.46 3.20
C GLN A 111 -18.67 12.80 3.72
N GLU A 112 -19.71 12.72 2.88
CA GLU A 112 -21.10 12.90 3.31
C GLU A 112 -21.55 11.85 4.33
N GLN A 113 -21.09 10.60 4.19
CA GLN A 113 -21.49 9.51 5.08
C GLN A 113 -20.66 9.41 6.36
N TYR A 114 -19.35 9.66 6.27
CA TYR A 114 -18.42 9.41 7.38
C TYR A 114 -17.69 10.66 7.90
N GLY A 115 -17.85 11.81 7.23
CA GLY A 115 -17.17 13.06 7.56
C GLY A 115 -15.80 13.24 6.91
N VAL A 116 -15.24 14.45 7.07
CA VAL A 116 -13.94 14.89 6.55
C VAL A 116 -12.79 14.41 7.45
N ASN A 117 -11.59 14.15 6.91
CA ASN A 117 -10.40 13.63 7.61
C ASN A 117 -10.55 12.18 8.08
N THR A 118 -11.24 11.37 7.30
CA THR A 118 -11.45 9.95 7.58
C THR A 118 -10.31 9.12 6.99
N GLY A 119 -10.04 7.95 7.58
CA GLY A 119 -8.83 7.16 7.30
C GLY A 119 -8.65 6.67 5.85
N PHE A 120 -9.61 6.95 4.97
CA PHE A 120 -9.58 6.64 3.55
C PHE A 120 -9.23 7.83 2.64
N ASP A 121 -9.13 9.06 3.13
CA ASP A 121 -8.72 10.22 2.30
C ASP A 121 -7.37 9.91 1.63
N HIS A 122 -6.38 9.47 2.40
CA HIS A 122 -5.08 9.04 1.90
C HIS A 122 -5.10 7.82 0.96
N ILE A 123 -6.21 7.07 0.89
CA ILE A 123 -6.37 5.90 0.02
C ILE A 123 -6.94 6.32 -1.34
N ILE A 124 -7.89 7.25 -1.34
CA ILE A 124 -8.51 7.81 -2.56
C ILE A 124 -7.46 8.58 -3.38
N TYR A 125 -6.46 9.19 -2.74
CA TYR A 125 -5.35 9.88 -3.44
C TYR A 125 -4.21 8.95 -3.92
N LEU A 126 -4.22 7.65 -3.62
CA LEU A 126 -3.16 6.72 -4.06
C LEU A 126 -3.12 6.46 -5.58
N PRO A 127 -4.27 6.31 -6.29
CA PRO A 127 -4.25 6.03 -7.72
C PRO A 127 -4.14 7.29 -8.59
N THR A 128 -4.33 8.49 -8.03
CA THR A 128 -4.50 9.73 -8.79
C THR A 128 -3.23 10.59 -8.91
N THR A 129 -2.10 10.18 -8.32
CA THR A 129 -0.82 10.91 -8.41
C THR A 129 0.23 10.15 -9.25
N ILE A 130 -0.16 9.62 -10.41
CA ILE A 130 0.78 9.31 -11.50
C ILE A 130 0.70 10.44 -12.53
#